data_AF-A0A399SPT5-F1
#
_entry.id   AF-A0A399SPT5-F1
#
_cell.length_a   1.000
_cell.length_b   1.000
_cell.length_c   1.000
_cell.angle_alpha   90.00
_cell.angle_beta   90.00
_cell.angle_gamma   90.00
#
_symmetry.space_group_name_H-M   'P 1'
#
loop_
_entity.id
_entity.type
_entity.pdbx_description
1 polymer ?
#
loop_
_entity_poly.entity_id
_entity_poly.type
_entity_poly.pdbx_seq_one_letter_code
_entity_poly.pdbx_strand_id
1 'polypeptide(L)'
;WLADKWSREGMIAVFFIGIGISSIGTAFAQTPLQVGIGLFIVGVFAAIYHPVGLAIVTQKWKNTGMRLAVNGVWGNLGVASAALITGYFIDHGGWRVAFVVPGIFSIIVGVLYAAHQWSEMSTAHQKTPAAVAAAPVQPADMKALLLRISAIVFLTTAVSSLVFQSTTFALPKIFDERLQGIATDMT
;
A
#
# COMPACT_ATOMS: atom_id res chain seq x y z
N TRP A 1 14.42 -4.21 8.76
CA TRP A 1 15.80 -3.70 8.96
C TRP A 1 15.83 -2.20 9.23
N LEU A 2 15.55 -1.32 8.26
CA LEU A 2 15.60 0.14 8.48
C LEU A 2 14.61 0.61 9.57
N ALA A 3 13.37 0.12 9.52
CA ALA A 3 12.34 0.39 10.52
C ALA A 3 12.66 -0.18 11.92
N ASP A 4 13.44 -1.26 11.98
CA ASP A 4 13.84 -1.88 13.25
C ASP A 4 14.99 -1.13 13.92
N LYS A 5 15.73 -0.29 13.17
CA LYS A 5 16.89 0.46 13.66
C LYS A 5 16.58 1.92 13.98
N TRP A 6 15.54 2.50 13.39
CA TRP A 6 15.20 3.92 13.55
C TRP A 6 13.92 4.12 14.36
N SER A 7 12.76 3.86 13.77
CA SER A 7 11.46 3.85 14.45
C SER A 7 10.43 3.22 13.51
N ARG A 8 9.63 2.28 14.00
CA ARG A 8 8.57 1.67 13.18
C ARG A 8 7.43 2.66 12.95
N GLU A 9 7.08 3.39 13.99
CA GLU A 9 6.11 4.48 13.96
C GLU A 9 6.57 5.60 13.01
N GLY A 10 7.84 6.01 13.07
CA GLY A 10 8.41 7.00 12.15
C GLY A 10 8.34 6.57 10.68
N MET A 11 8.57 5.29 10.38
CA MET A 11 8.45 4.76 9.02
C MET A 11 7.01 4.77 8.51
N ILE A 12 6.00 4.61 9.38
CA ILE A 12 4.59 4.76 8.97
C ILE A 12 4.26 6.22 8.65
N ALA A 13 4.81 7.18 9.38
CA ALA A 13 4.67 8.60 9.03
C ALA A 13 5.32 8.91 7.67
N VAL A 14 6.53 8.38 7.42
CA VAL A 14 7.21 8.50 6.11
C VAL A 14 6.38 7.88 4.97
N PHE A 15 5.73 6.75 5.22
CA PHE A 15 4.79 6.13 4.26
C PHE A 15 3.66 7.10 3.88
N PHE A 16 2.92 7.63 4.86
CA PHE A 16 1.77 8.51 4.59
C PHE A 16 2.17 9.82 3.92
N ILE A 17 3.23 10.46 4.43
CA ILE A 17 3.71 11.74 3.91
C ILE A 17 4.33 11.53 2.52
N GLY A 18 5.14 10.49 2.36
CA GLY A 18 5.83 10.16 1.10
C GLY A 18 4.86 9.85 -0.03
N ILE A 19 3.83 9.03 0.21
CA ILE A 19 2.75 8.79 -0.76
C ILE A 19 2.04 10.10 -1.10
N GLY A 20 1.69 10.90 -0.10
CA GLY A 20 0.93 12.12 -0.35
C GLY A 20 1.71 13.16 -1.17
N ILE A 21 2.99 13.39 -0.85
CA ILE A 21 3.87 14.28 -1.63
C ILE A 21 4.04 13.74 -3.05
N SER A 22 4.28 12.44 -3.20
CA SER A 22 4.49 11.82 -4.52
C SER A 22 3.22 11.84 -5.37
N SER A 23 2.05 11.67 -4.75
CA SER A 23 0.75 11.79 -5.40
C SER A 23 0.52 13.22 -5.91
N ILE A 24 0.74 14.22 -5.06
CA ILE A 24 0.63 15.63 -5.44
C ILE A 24 1.63 15.95 -6.57
N GLY A 25 2.88 15.47 -6.47
CA GLY A 25 3.90 15.64 -7.51
C GLY A 25 3.46 15.04 -8.85
N THR A 26 2.84 13.87 -8.83
CA THR A 26 2.28 13.20 -10.03
C THR A 26 1.21 14.05 -10.72
N ALA A 27 0.43 14.85 -9.97
CA ALA A 27 -0.59 15.73 -10.55
C ALA A 27 -0.01 16.83 -11.45
N PHE A 28 1.26 17.22 -11.25
CA PHE A 28 1.95 18.20 -12.09
C PHE A 28 2.60 17.58 -13.33
N ALA A 29 2.47 16.26 -13.53
CA ALA A 29 3.01 15.61 -14.71
C ALA A 29 2.39 16.17 -16.00
N GLN A 30 3.25 16.37 -16.99
CA GLN A 30 2.91 16.83 -18.33
C GLN A 30 3.06 15.72 -19.38
N THR A 31 3.80 14.65 -19.07
CA THR A 31 4.01 13.52 -19.97
C THR A 31 3.64 12.19 -19.31
N PRO A 32 3.22 11.16 -20.08
CA PRO A 32 2.94 9.83 -19.54
C PRO A 32 4.12 9.21 -18.78
N LEU A 33 5.35 9.47 -19.24
CA LEU A 33 6.56 9.01 -18.57
C LEU A 33 6.70 9.63 -17.16
N GLN A 34 6.39 10.91 -17.00
CA GLN A 34 6.41 11.57 -15.68
C GLN A 34 5.34 10.97 -14.75
N VAL A 35 4.17 10.62 -15.26
CA VAL A 35 3.15 9.89 -14.48
C VAL A 35 3.68 8.53 -14.03
N GLY A 36 4.33 7.79 -14.94
CA GLY A 36 4.95 6.50 -14.61
C GLY A 36 6.01 6.60 -13.51
N ILE A 37 6.88 7.63 -13.56
CA ILE A 37 7.86 7.90 -12.51
C ILE A 37 7.17 8.26 -11.18
N GLY A 38 6.14 9.10 -11.23
CA GLY A 38 5.36 9.47 -10.05
C GLY A 38 4.71 8.26 -9.37
N LEU A 39 4.06 7.39 -10.14
CA LEU A 39 3.47 6.13 -9.66
C LEU A 39 4.53 5.16 -9.13
N PHE A 40 5.70 5.10 -9.74
CA PHE A 40 6.82 4.31 -9.23
C PHE A 40 7.24 4.79 -7.84
N ILE A 41 7.42 6.10 -7.65
CA ILE A 41 7.79 6.67 -6.35
C ILE A 41 6.69 6.43 -5.30
N VAL A 42 5.41 6.59 -5.68
CA VAL A 42 4.27 6.23 -4.81
C VAL A 42 4.38 4.76 -4.38
N GLY A 43 4.70 3.85 -5.31
CA GLY A 43 4.91 2.42 -5.03
C GLY A 43 6.06 2.15 -4.06
N VAL A 44 7.19 2.86 -4.20
CA VAL A 44 8.34 2.75 -3.30
C VAL A 44 7.95 3.10 -1.86
N PHE A 45 7.20 4.19 -1.66
CA PHE A 45 6.71 4.55 -0.33
C PHE A 45 5.65 3.56 0.16
N ALA A 46 4.73 3.12 -0.72
CA ALA A 46 3.68 2.16 -0.36
C ALA A 46 4.23 0.82 0.13
N ALA A 47 5.37 0.38 -0.40
CA ALA A 47 6.02 -0.85 0.01
C ALA A 47 6.44 -0.87 1.49
N ILE A 48 6.56 0.30 2.16
CA ILE A 48 6.91 0.40 3.58
C ILE A 48 5.83 -0.22 4.48
N TYR A 49 4.55 -0.10 4.10
CA TYR A 49 3.44 -0.53 4.94
C TYR A 49 3.46 -2.05 5.22
N HIS A 50 3.88 -2.86 4.24
CA HIS A 50 3.90 -4.31 4.39
C HIS A 50 4.86 -4.81 5.49
N PRO A 51 6.18 -4.53 5.44
CA PRO A 51 7.10 -5.00 6.48
C PRO A 51 6.92 -4.26 7.82
N VAL A 52 6.52 -2.98 7.81
CA VAL A 52 6.45 -2.17 9.04
C VAL A 52 5.08 -2.21 9.68
N GLY A 53 4.02 -1.97 8.92
CA GLY A 53 2.65 -1.91 9.42
C GLY A 53 2.18 -3.26 9.97
N LEU A 54 2.43 -4.35 9.23
CA LEU A 54 2.09 -5.69 9.70
C LEU A 54 2.88 -6.08 10.96
N ALA A 55 4.15 -5.67 11.07
CA ALA A 55 4.95 -5.90 12.28
C ALA A 55 4.35 -5.18 13.51
N ILE A 56 3.87 -3.94 13.36
CA ILE A 56 3.20 -3.21 14.45
C ILE A 56 1.91 -3.91 14.86
N VAL A 57 1.07 -4.32 13.89
CA VAL A 57 -0.22 -4.99 14.16
C VAL A 57 0.00 -6.33 14.87
N THR A 58 1.06 -7.06 14.51
CA THR A 58 1.34 -8.39 15.05
C THR A 58 2.05 -8.38 16.40
N GLN A 59 2.85 -7.35 16.71
CA GLN A 59 3.68 -7.33 17.93
C GLN A 59 3.10 -6.50 19.08
N LYS A 60 2.27 -5.47 18.82
CA LYS A 60 1.73 -4.62 19.90
C LYS A 60 0.54 -5.22 20.65
N TRP A 61 -0.12 -6.25 20.11
CA TRP A 61 -1.45 -6.64 20.58
C TRP A 61 -1.58 -8.12 20.92
N LYS A 62 -2.33 -8.45 21.99
CA LYS A 62 -2.60 -9.84 22.40
C LYS A 62 -3.51 -10.60 21.42
N ASN A 63 -4.44 -9.90 20.75
CA ASN A 63 -5.41 -10.49 19.81
C ASN A 63 -5.03 -10.21 18.35
N THR A 64 -3.87 -10.71 17.92
CA THR A 64 -3.30 -10.45 16.59
C THR A 64 -4.21 -10.86 15.44
N GLY A 65 -4.90 -12.01 15.56
CA GLY A 65 -5.77 -12.54 14.49
C GLY A 65 -6.94 -11.60 14.15
N MET A 66 -7.67 -11.10 15.16
CA MET A 66 -8.79 -10.18 14.94
C MET A 66 -8.33 -8.86 14.31
N ARG A 67 -7.18 -8.32 14.73
CA ARG A 67 -6.66 -7.08 14.16
C ARG A 67 -6.18 -7.24 12.74
N LEU A 68 -5.61 -8.40 12.41
CA LEU A 68 -5.24 -8.71 11.04
C LEU A 68 -6.49 -8.83 10.14
N ALA A 69 -7.57 -9.41 10.65
CA ALA A 69 -8.86 -9.45 9.95
C ALA A 69 -9.42 -8.04 9.70
N VAL A 70 -9.45 -7.17 10.73
CA VAL A 70 -9.89 -5.77 10.57
C VAL A 70 -9.00 -5.02 9.58
N ASN A 71 -7.68 -5.24 9.61
CA ASN A 71 -6.76 -4.65 8.63
C ASN A 71 -7.10 -5.06 7.20
N GLY A 72 -7.42 -6.34 6.98
CA GLY A 72 -7.87 -6.85 5.69
C GLY A 72 -9.17 -6.21 5.21
N VAL A 73 -10.13 -5.98 6.10
CA VAL A 73 -11.39 -5.28 5.76
C VAL A 73 -11.11 -3.87 5.24
N TRP A 74 -10.28 -3.09 5.95
CA TRP A 74 -9.92 -1.75 5.51
C TRP A 74 -9.15 -1.73 4.19
N GLY A 75 -8.26 -2.70 3.97
CA GLY A 75 -7.56 -2.85 2.69
C GLY A 75 -8.51 -3.05 1.51
N ASN A 76 -9.44 -4.00 1.64
CA ASN A 76 -10.42 -4.29 0.58
C ASN A 76 -11.41 -3.15 0.37
N LEU A 77 -11.87 -2.52 1.46
CA LEU A 77 -12.75 -1.35 1.39
C LEU A 77 -12.08 -0.18 0.68
N GLY A 78 -10.79 0.04 0.92
CA GLY A 78 -9.99 1.03 0.21
C GLY A 78 -9.98 0.79 -1.30
N VAL A 79 -9.69 -0.44 -1.73
CA VAL A 79 -9.68 -0.79 -3.16
C VAL A 79 -11.07 -0.62 -3.79
N ALA A 80 -12.13 -1.08 -3.12
CA ALA A 80 -13.49 -0.97 -3.63
C ALA A 80 -13.96 0.49 -3.77
N SER A 81 -13.63 1.34 -2.79
CA SER A 81 -14.00 2.76 -2.81
C SER A 81 -13.12 3.62 -3.73
N ALA A 82 -11.89 3.19 -4.02
CA ALA A 82 -10.93 3.97 -4.81
C ALA A 82 -11.46 4.31 -6.20
N ALA A 83 -12.05 3.36 -6.93
CA ALA A 83 -12.57 3.59 -8.28
C ALA A 83 -13.71 4.63 -8.28
N LEU A 84 -14.64 4.53 -7.32
CA LEU A 84 -15.78 5.45 -7.19
C LEU A 84 -15.33 6.86 -6.84
N ILE A 85 -14.45 7.00 -5.85
CA ILE A 85 -13.93 8.29 -5.40
C ILE A 85 -13.09 8.94 -6.51
N THR A 86 -12.26 8.15 -7.20
CA THR A 86 -11.42 8.63 -8.30
C THR A 86 -12.28 9.10 -9.47
N GLY A 87 -13.29 8.33 -9.87
CA GLY A 87 -14.25 8.72 -10.90
C GLY A 87 -14.96 10.04 -10.56
N TYR A 88 -15.47 10.16 -9.34
CA TYR A 88 -16.09 11.39 -8.86
C TYR A 88 -15.17 12.62 -9.00
N PHE A 89 -13.90 12.51 -8.60
CA PHE A 89 -12.94 13.61 -8.74
C PHE A 89 -12.58 13.92 -10.20
N ILE A 90 -12.47 12.90 -11.05
CA ILE A 90 -12.22 13.08 -12.48
C ILE A 90 -13.37 13.87 -13.13
N ASP A 91 -14.62 13.53 -12.82
CA ASP A 91 -15.80 14.17 -13.41
C ASP A 91 -15.94 15.65 -13.01
N HIS A 92 -15.55 16.01 -11.77
CA HIS A 92 -15.78 17.35 -11.22
C HIS A 92 -14.54 18.26 -11.24
N GLY A 93 -13.35 17.71 -11.37
CA GLY A 93 -12.09 18.46 -11.25
C GLY A 93 -10.94 17.93 -12.12
N GLY A 94 -11.20 16.92 -12.94
CA GLY A 94 -10.21 16.27 -13.78
C GLY A 94 -9.27 15.35 -13.00
N TRP A 95 -8.46 14.59 -13.75
CA TRP A 95 -7.57 13.57 -13.20
C TRP A 95 -6.54 14.10 -12.20
N ARG A 96 -6.15 15.38 -12.29
CA ARG A 96 -5.20 15.99 -11.35
C ARG A 96 -5.76 16.08 -9.94
N VAL A 97 -7.04 16.43 -9.80
CA VAL A 97 -7.70 16.53 -8.48
C VAL A 97 -7.76 15.17 -7.80
N ALA A 98 -7.92 14.08 -8.57
CA ALA A 98 -7.89 12.72 -8.06
C ALA A 98 -6.52 12.30 -7.48
N PHE A 99 -5.43 13.00 -7.82
CA PHE A 99 -4.13 12.81 -7.18
C PHE A 99 -3.88 13.78 -6.03
N VAL A 100 -4.29 15.04 -6.18
CA VAL A 100 -4.03 16.10 -5.19
C VAL A 100 -4.84 15.88 -3.92
N VAL A 101 -6.15 15.64 -4.02
CA VAL A 101 -7.03 15.57 -2.84
C VAL A 101 -6.70 14.38 -1.93
N PRO A 102 -6.58 13.13 -2.44
CA PRO A 102 -6.13 12.02 -1.62
C PRO A 102 -4.69 12.21 -1.10
N GLY A 103 -3.83 12.87 -1.88
CA GLY A 103 -2.46 13.17 -1.48
C GLY A 103 -2.40 14.11 -0.27
N ILE A 104 -3.19 15.19 -0.27
CA ILE A 104 -3.33 16.12 0.86
C ILE A 104 -3.88 15.37 2.08
N PHE A 105 -4.93 14.56 1.89
CA PHE A 105 -5.51 13.77 2.97
C PHE A 105 -4.47 12.82 3.60
N SER A 106 -3.67 12.13 2.78
CA SER A 106 -2.58 11.27 3.24
C SER A 106 -1.53 12.03 4.06
N ILE A 107 -1.15 13.24 3.63
CA ILE A 107 -0.20 14.09 4.39
C ILE A 107 -0.80 14.48 5.73
N ILE A 108 -2.05 14.93 5.77
CA ILE A 108 -2.72 15.32 7.02
C ILE A 108 -2.75 14.15 8.00
N VAL A 109 -3.16 12.97 7.55
CA VAL A 109 -3.16 11.75 8.38
C VAL A 109 -1.75 11.40 8.86
N GLY A 110 -0.74 11.50 7.98
CA GLY A 110 0.65 11.25 8.34
C GLY A 110 1.19 12.22 9.40
N VAL A 111 0.85 13.51 9.29
CA VAL A 111 1.24 14.54 10.27
C VAL A 111 0.53 14.34 11.60
N LEU A 112 -0.79 14.06 11.59
CA LEU A 112 -1.54 13.77 12.81
C LEU A 112 -1.03 12.51 13.51
N TYR A 113 -0.70 11.47 12.73
CA TYR A 113 -0.10 10.25 13.24
C TYR A 113 1.28 10.52 13.87
N ALA A 114 2.13 11.29 13.19
CA ALA A 114 3.44 11.67 13.71
C ALA A 114 3.33 12.50 15.00
N ALA A 115 2.39 13.44 15.07
CA ALA A 115 2.14 14.21 16.29
C ALA A 115 1.67 13.31 17.44
N HIS A 116 0.77 12.36 17.17
CA HIS A 116 0.26 11.44 18.20
C HIS A 116 1.32 10.48 18.71
N GLN A 117 2.17 9.95 17.81
CA GLN A 117 3.19 8.96 18.13
C GLN A 117 4.57 9.57 18.43
N TRP A 118 4.65 10.89 18.63
CA TRP A 118 5.91 11.61 18.83
C TRP A 118 6.72 11.07 20.02
N SER A 119 6.03 10.71 21.11
CA SER A 119 6.66 10.12 22.31
C SER A 119 7.28 8.73 22.04
N GLU A 120 6.59 7.89 21.27
CA GLU A 120 7.09 6.57 20.87
C GLU A 120 8.26 6.70 19.86
N MET A 121 8.20 7.66 18.94
CA MET A 121 9.28 7.93 17.99
C MET A 121 10.55 8.48 18.65
N SER A 122 10.40 9.35 19.65
CA SER A 122 11.52 9.92 20.41
C SER A 122 12.20 8.89 21.31
N THR A 123 11.44 7.96 21.89
CA THR A 123 11.97 6.89 22.75
C THR A 123 12.55 5.71 21.96
N ALA A 124 12.14 5.50 20.71
CA ALA A 124 12.69 4.47 19.82
C ALA A 124 14.20 4.64 19.56
N HIS A 125 14.71 5.88 19.52
CA HIS A 125 16.15 6.16 19.42
C HIS A 125 16.98 5.62 20.59
N GLN A 126 16.35 5.35 21.75
CA GLN A 126 17.06 4.86 22.95
C GLN A 126 17.00 3.34 23.11
N LYS A 127 16.15 2.64 22.35
CA LYS A 127 16.12 1.17 22.39
C LYS A 127 17.17 0.62 21.44
N THR A 128 18.32 0.27 22.00
CA THR A 128 19.30 -0.62 21.38
C THR A 128 18.56 -1.78 20.70
N PRO A 129 18.88 -2.14 19.44
CA PRO A 129 18.18 -3.23 18.77
C PRO A 129 18.30 -4.45 19.66
N ALA A 130 17.16 -4.98 20.13
CA ALA A 130 17.14 -6.27 20.78
C ALA A 130 17.83 -7.23 19.80
N ALA A 131 18.97 -7.78 20.22
CA ALA A 131 19.75 -8.69 19.43
C ALA A 131 18.79 -9.69 18.80
N VAL A 132 18.78 -9.77 17.47
CA VAL A 132 18.03 -10.80 16.76
C VAL A 132 18.55 -12.10 17.33
N ALA A 133 17.79 -12.72 18.23
CA ALA A 133 18.15 -14.00 18.80
C ALA A 133 18.37 -14.90 17.59
N ALA A 134 19.60 -15.41 17.44
CA ALA A 134 20.00 -16.21 16.31
C ALA A 134 18.91 -17.27 16.09
N ALA A 135 18.25 -17.21 14.92
CA ALA A 135 17.20 -18.15 14.61
C ALA A 135 17.77 -19.56 14.83
N PRO A 136 17.09 -20.43 15.61
CA PRO A 136 17.59 -21.76 15.87
C PRO A 136 17.91 -22.42 14.53
N VAL A 137 19.06 -23.10 14.44
CA VAL A 137 19.49 -23.80 13.22
C VAL A 137 18.43 -24.85 12.91
N GLN A 138 17.48 -24.48 12.05
CA GLN A 138 16.39 -25.37 11.66
C GLN A 138 16.97 -26.51 10.83
N PRO A 139 16.55 -27.77 11.07
CA PRO A 139 16.96 -28.91 10.26
C PRO A 139 16.76 -28.63 8.78
N ALA A 140 17.67 -29.10 7.91
CA ALA A 140 17.62 -28.82 6.47
C ALA A 140 16.27 -29.19 5.82
N ASP A 141 15.61 -30.24 6.32
CA ASP A 141 14.26 -30.65 5.91
C ASP A 141 13.18 -29.58 6.20
N MET A 142 13.25 -28.92 7.36
CA MET A 142 12.30 -27.87 7.71
C MET A 142 12.51 -26.63 6.83
N LYS A 143 13.76 -26.28 6.52
CA LYS A 143 14.07 -25.18 5.60
C LYS A 143 13.57 -25.45 4.18
N ALA A 144 13.77 -26.67 3.68
CA ALA A 144 13.29 -27.10 2.36
C ALA A 144 11.76 -27.12 2.30
N LEU A 145 11.09 -27.62 3.35
CA LEU A 145 9.64 -27.61 3.46
C LEU A 145 9.09 -26.17 3.51
N LEU A 146 9.67 -25.29 4.33
CA LEU A 146 9.27 -23.89 4.42
C LEU A 146 9.50 -23.15 3.09
N LEU A 147 10.61 -23.40 2.39
CA LEU A 147 10.87 -22.85 1.06
C LEU A 147 9.81 -23.34 0.06
N ARG A 148 9.46 -24.63 0.08
CA ARG A 148 8.47 -25.21 -0.83
C ARG A 148 7.07 -24.65 -0.57
N ILE A 149 6.65 -24.57 0.70
CA ILE A 149 5.37 -23.96 1.08
C ILE A 149 5.36 -22.48 0.69
N SER A 150 6.43 -21.74 1.02
CA SER A 150 6.55 -20.32 0.66
C SER A 150 6.50 -20.10 -0.84
N ALA A 151 7.16 -20.95 -1.64
CA ALA A 151 7.14 -20.86 -3.09
C ALA A 151 5.74 -21.13 -3.66
N ILE A 152 5.02 -22.13 -3.15
CA ILE A 152 3.64 -22.43 -3.56
C ILE A 152 2.71 -21.26 -3.20
N VAL A 153 2.78 -20.77 -1.95
CA VAL A 153 1.95 -19.64 -1.49
C VAL A 153 2.29 -18.36 -2.27
N PHE A 154 3.57 -18.10 -2.51
CA PHE A 154 4.02 -16.95 -3.29
C PHE A 154 3.50 -17.02 -4.72
N LEU A 155 3.69 -18.16 -5.41
CA LEU A 155 3.29 -18.31 -6.81
C LEU A 155 1.77 -18.19 -6.96
N THR A 156 1.01 -18.88 -6.11
CA THR A 156 -0.46 -18.83 -6.13
C THR A 156 -0.97 -17.41 -5.86
N THR A 157 -0.44 -16.75 -4.83
CA THR A 157 -0.83 -15.36 -4.50
C THR A 157 -0.41 -14.39 -5.59
N ALA A 158 0.75 -14.56 -6.21
CA ALA A 158 1.23 -13.72 -7.31
C ALA A 158 0.32 -13.84 -8.53
N VAL A 159 -0.07 -15.06 -8.92
CA VAL A 159 -0.99 -15.28 -10.03
C VAL A 159 -2.37 -14.70 -9.72
N SER A 160 -2.90 -14.94 -8.52
CA SER A 160 -4.19 -14.35 -8.09
C SER A 160 -4.13 -12.82 -8.11
N SER A 161 -3.04 -12.22 -7.63
CA SER A 161 -2.86 -10.77 -7.65
C SER A 161 -2.75 -10.22 -9.08
N LEU A 162 -2.08 -10.95 -9.98
CA LEU A 162 -1.98 -10.56 -11.39
C LEU A 162 -3.35 -10.55 -12.04
N VAL A 163 -4.16 -11.61 -11.82
CA VAL A 163 -5.53 -11.68 -12.33
C VAL A 163 -6.36 -10.53 -11.79
N PHE A 164 -6.32 -10.29 -10.47
CA PHE A 164 -7.06 -9.22 -9.82
C PHE A 164 -6.71 -7.83 -10.38
N GLN A 165 -5.41 -7.53 -10.50
CA GLN A 165 -4.95 -6.25 -11.07
C GLN A 165 -5.33 -6.13 -12.55
N SER A 166 -5.15 -7.20 -13.33
CA SER A 166 -5.50 -7.22 -14.76
C SER A 166 -6.99 -6.93 -14.96
N THR A 167 -7.87 -7.58 -14.20
CA THR A 167 -9.31 -7.33 -14.26
C THR A 167 -9.63 -5.89 -13.84
N THR A 168 -9.02 -5.39 -12.77
CA THR A 168 -9.27 -4.03 -12.27
C THR A 168 -8.92 -2.96 -13.31
N PHE A 169 -7.84 -3.13 -14.08
CA PHE A 169 -7.46 -2.19 -15.14
C PHE A 169 -8.21 -2.41 -16.46
N ALA A 170 -8.47 -3.66 -16.85
CA ALA A 170 -9.09 -3.97 -18.12
C ALA A 170 -10.60 -3.70 -18.12
N LEU A 171 -11.28 -3.93 -16.99
CA LEU A 171 -12.73 -3.91 -16.90
C LEU A 171 -13.34 -2.54 -17.27
N PRO A 172 -12.85 -1.39 -16.78
CA PRO A 172 -13.36 -0.08 -17.19
C PRO A 172 -13.20 0.16 -18.70
N LYS A 173 -12.08 -0.30 -19.28
CA LYS A 173 -11.81 -0.10 -20.71
C LYS A 173 -12.68 -0.99 -21.60
N ILE A 174 -12.88 -2.24 -21.20
CA ILE A 174 -13.79 -3.18 -21.88
C ILE A 174 -15.22 -2.64 -21.86
N PHE A 175 -15.69 -2.10 -20.72
CA PHE A 175 -17.01 -1.47 -20.66
C PHE A 175 -17.11 -0.26 -21.60
N ASP A 176 -16.12 0.62 -21.60
CA ASP A 176 -16.06 1.78 -22.51
C ASP A 176 -16.14 1.37 -23.99
N GLU A 177 -15.33 0.41 -24.43
CA GLU A 177 -15.33 -0.07 -25.83
C GLU A 177 -16.62 -0.81 -26.21
N ARG A 178 -17.16 -1.65 -25.32
CA ARG A 178 -18.36 -2.45 -25.60
C ARG A 178 -19.64 -1.63 -25.59
N LEU A 179 -19.77 -0.68 -24.67
CA LEU A 179 -20.94 0.20 -24.59
C LEU A 179 -21.00 1.15 -25.79
N GLN A 180 -19.86 1.65 -26.25
CA GLN A 180 -19.77 2.41 -27.50
C GLN A 180 -20.18 1.57 -28.71
N GLY A 181 -19.70 0.31 -28.79
CA GLY A 181 -20.06 -0.62 -29.87
C GLY A 181 -21.58 -0.88 -29.98
N ILE A 182 -22.25 -1.12 -28.86
CA ILE A 182 -23.71 -1.34 -28.82
C ILE A 182 -24.47 -0.08 -29.26
N ALA A 183 -24.00 1.12 -28.90
CA ALA A 183 -24.63 2.37 -29.30
C ALA A 183 -24.54 2.62 -30.83
N THR A 184 -23.44 2.23 -31.46
CA THR A 184 -23.28 2.32 -32.94
C THR A 184 -24.08 1.27 -33.71
N ASP A 185 -24.28 0.06 -33.16
CA ASP A 185 -25.09 -0.97 -33.82
C ASP A 185 -26.61 -0.69 -33.76
N MET A 186 -27.04 0.29 -32.95
CA MET A 186 -28.44 0.70 -32.78
C MET A 186 -28.85 1.93 -33.62
N THR A 187 -27.94 2.55 -34.37
CA THR A 187 -28.19 3.67 -35.31
C THR A 187 -27.97 3.25 -36.75
#